data_AF-A0A0Q6TGD8-F1
#
_entry.id   AF-A0A0Q6TGD8-F1
#
_cell.length_a   1.000
_cell.length_b   1.000
_cell.length_c   1.000
_cell.angle_alpha   90.00
_cell.angle_beta   90.00
_cell.angle_gamma   90.00
#
_symmetry.space_group_name_H-M   'P 1'
#
loop_
_entity.id
_entity.type
_entity.pdbx_description
1 polymer ?
#
loop_
_entity_poly.entity_id
_entity_poly.type
_entity_poly.pdbx_seq_one_letter_code
_entity_poly.pdbx_strand_id
1 'polypeptide(L)'
;MSIRLRRGGAYLADLNTLRRLVEANGPRTTILPVTITHPASAGHVDVYLNLAHEPDAARPRPAASLCVLGWRNEHGAWHFHVPGVASLPDALIPGGCTGTYAGLGHPHELPALTNADLGHDVAALAAYAGRPLDQALRDSLARLIIVVSEALRFDSVAAGVNAVLVMDGSFRPNHVTLRAWDGHTLGTGDVSPWHQRPLPR
;
A
#
# COMPACT_ATOMS: atom_id res chain seq x y z
N MET A 1 8.55 1.66 -11.19
CA MET A 1 8.21 3.05 -10.80
C MET A 1 8.52 3.24 -9.32
N SER A 2 8.49 4.46 -8.75
CA SER A 2 8.79 4.66 -7.32
C SER A 2 7.76 5.50 -6.58
N ILE A 3 7.47 5.12 -5.33
CA ILE A 3 6.75 5.90 -4.33
C ILE A 3 7.78 6.42 -3.32
N ARG A 4 7.98 7.74 -3.27
CA ARG A 4 8.95 8.37 -2.36
C ARG A 4 8.26 8.91 -1.12
N LEU A 5 8.48 8.24 0.01
CA LEU A 5 8.01 8.62 1.33
C LEU A 5 8.96 9.67 1.92
N ARG A 6 8.87 10.91 1.46
CA ARG A 6 9.72 12.00 1.93
C ARG A 6 8.91 13.24 2.27
N ARG A 7 9.40 14.01 3.23
CA ARG A 7 8.88 15.35 3.52
C ARG A 7 8.93 16.23 2.27
N GLY A 8 7.95 17.10 2.10
CA GLY A 8 7.93 18.07 0.98
C GLY A 8 7.29 17.56 -0.32
N GLY A 9 6.47 16.51 -0.29
CA GLY A 9 5.39 16.34 -1.28
C GLY A 9 5.67 15.49 -2.53
N ALA A 10 6.58 14.53 -2.50
CA ALA A 10 6.72 13.58 -3.62
C ALA A 10 5.63 12.49 -3.64
N TYR A 11 5.12 12.12 -2.47
CA TYR A 11 4.23 10.98 -2.31
C TYR A 11 2.95 11.08 -3.16
N LEU A 12 2.20 12.18 -3.08
CA LEU A 12 0.96 12.34 -3.86
C LEU A 12 1.20 12.40 -5.37
N ALA A 13 2.30 13.01 -5.81
CA ALA A 13 2.66 13.05 -7.24
C ALA A 13 3.01 11.66 -7.77
N ASP A 14 3.76 10.89 -6.99
CA ASP A 14 4.12 9.50 -7.30
C ASP A 14 2.87 8.61 -7.32
N LEU A 15 1.97 8.78 -6.33
CA LEU A 15 0.71 8.05 -6.24
C LEU A 15 -0.24 8.38 -7.41
N ASN A 16 -0.36 9.66 -7.80
CA ASN A 16 -1.13 10.07 -8.97
C ASN A 16 -0.56 9.49 -10.26
N THR A 17 0.76 9.34 -10.34
CA THR A 17 1.40 8.66 -11.47
C THR A 17 1.02 7.18 -11.50
N LEU A 18 1.01 6.51 -10.35
CA LEU A 18 0.56 5.13 -10.24
C LEU A 18 -0.94 4.96 -10.57
N ARG A 19 -1.80 5.90 -10.15
CA ARG A 19 -3.23 5.90 -10.53
C ARG A 19 -3.44 5.97 -12.04
N ARG A 20 -2.70 6.85 -12.74
CA ARG A 20 -2.73 6.91 -14.20
C ARG A 20 -2.27 5.60 -14.87
N LEU A 21 -1.30 4.90 -14.28
CA LEU A 21 -0.88 3.57 -14.76
C LEU A 21 -1.98 2.53 -14.56
N VAL A 22 -2.69 2.56 -13.42
CA VAL A 22 -3.85 1.71 -13.16
C VAL A 22 -4.96 1.95 -14.18
N GLU A 23 -5.33 3.21 -14.40
CA GLU A 23 -6.35 3.60 -15.38
C GLU A 23 -5.99 3.14 -16.79
N ALA A 24 -4.74 3.35 -17.22
CA ALA A 24 -4.25 2.91 -18.52
C ALA A 24 -4.17 1.37 -18.66
N ASN A 25 -3.99 0.66 -17.54
CA ASN A 25 -3.92 -0.80 -17.53
C ASN A 25 -5.31 -1.43 -17.75
N GLY A 26 -6.33 -0.87 -17.10
CA GLY A 26 -7.70 -1.39 -17.10
C GLY A 26 -7.81 -2.75 -16.37
N PRO A 27 -8.72 -3.65 -16.78
CA PRO A 27 -9.02 -4.87 -16.02
C PRO A 27 -7.97 -5.99 -16.16
N ARG A 28 -6.89 -5.76 -16.91
CA ARG A 28 -5.86 -6.76 -17.17
C ARG A 28 -5.02 -7.04 -15.93
N THR A 29 -4.81 -8.30 -15.59
CA THR A 29 -3.86 -8.69 -14.54
C THR A 29 -2.44 -8.35 -14.97
N THR A 30 -1.90 -7.28 -14.40
CA THR A 30 -0.53 -6.82 -14.63
C THR A 30 0.11 -6.60 -13.28
N ILE A 31 1.18 -7.33 -13.00
CA ILE A 31 1.94 -7.19 -11.75
C ILE A 31 3.06 -6.18 -11.97
N LEU A 32 3.04 -5.08 -11.23
CA LEU A 32 4.03 -4.01 -11.31
C LEU A 32 4.86 -3.94 -10.02
N PRO A 33 6.19 -3.99 -10.08
CA PRO A 33 7.03 -3.61 -8.95
C PRO A 33 6.97 -2.09 -8.72
N VAL A 34 6.60 -1.71 -7.51
CA VAL A 34 6.55 -0.34 -7.02
C VAL A 34 7.65 -0.18 -5.96
N THR A 35 8.71 0.54 -6.31
CA THR A 35 9.86 0.76 -5.42
C THR A 35 9.52 1.81 -4.37
N ILE A 36 9.50 1.41 -3.11
CA ILE A 36 9.25 2.29 -1.97
C ILE A 36 10.58 2.73 -1.37
N THR A 37 10.72 4.04 -1.17
CA THR A 37 11.92 4.64 -0.58
C THR A 37 11.53 5.60 0.53
N HIS A 38 12.38 5.70 1.55
CA HIS A 38 12.24 6.66 2.65
C HIS A 38 13.64 7.20 2.99
N PRO A 39 13.83 8.52 3.20
CA PRO A 39 15.15 9.11 3.37
C PRO A 39 15.89 8.67 4.65
N ALA A 40 15.17 8.18 5.66
CA ALA A 40 15.77 7.61 6.87
C ALA A 40 16.20 6.13 6.72
N SER A 41 15.94 5.50 5.57
CA SER A 41 16.37 4.14 5.26
C SER A 41 17.48 4.17 4.22
N ALA A 42 18.55 3.40 4.43
CA ALA A 42 19.61 3.21 3.43
C ALA A 42 19.18 2.23 2.30
N GLY A 43 18.14 1.43 2.55
CA GLY A 43 17.59 0.47 1.60
C GLY A 43 16.25 0.90 1.01
N HIS A 44 15.81 0.14 0.00
CA HIS A 44 14.49 0.24 -0.61
C HIS A 44 13.82 -1.13 -0.62
N VAL A 45 12.51 -1.13 -0.84
CA VAL A 45 11.73 -2.37 -1.01
C VAL A 45 10.85 -2.21 -2.23
N ASP A 46 10.80 -3.24 -3.07
CA ASP A 46 9.84 -3.31 -4.16
C ASP A 46 8.60 -4.02 -3.66
N VAL A 47 7.43 -3.39 -3.70
CA VAL A 47 6.16 -4.07 -3.49
C VAL A 47 5.53 -4.42 -4.84
N TYR A 48 5.02 -5.63 -4.97
CA TYR A 48 4.39 -6.09 -6.21
C TYR A 48 2.89 -5.83 -6.17
N LEU A 49 2.42 -4.92 -7.01
CA LEU A 49 1.03 -4.49 -7.06
C LEU A 49 0.34 -5.09 -8.29
N ASN A 50 -0.85 -5.66 -8.12
CA ASN A 50 -1.73 -5.97 -9.25
C ASN A 50 -2.44 -4.69 -9.72
N LEU A 51 -2.17 -4.23 -10.94
CA LEU A 51 -2.79 -3.03 -11.51
C LEU A 51 -4.20 -3.25 -12.08
N ALA A 52 -4.71 -4.49 -12.06
CA ALA A 52 -6.04 -4.77 -12.60
C ALA A 52 -7.11 -3.93 -11.89
N HIS A 53 -7.88 -3.16 -12.65
CA HIS A 53 -8.96 -2.33 -12.15
C HIS A 53 -10.08 -2.21 -13.20
N GLU A 54 -11.33 -2.39 -12.77
CA GLU A 54 -12.51 -2.23 -13.60
C GLU A 54 -13.40 -1.17 -12.94
N PRO A 55 -13.45 0.07 -13.48
CA PRO A 55 -14.24 1.15 -12.90
C PRO A 55 -15.74 0.99 -13.15
N ASP A 56 -16.15 0.19 -14.13
CA ASP A 56 -17.57 -0.08 -14.39
C ASP A 56 -18.12 -1.07 -13.35
N ALA A 57 -18.92 -0.55 -12.41
CA ALA A 57 -19.56 -1.35 -11.36
C ALA A 57 -20.55 -2.40 -11.89
N ALA A 58 -20.96 -2.33 -13.17
CA ALA A 58 -21.76 -3.37 -13.80
C ALA A 58 -20.94 -4.60 -14.21
N ARG A 59 -19.61 -4.52 -14.20
CA ARG A 59 -18.71 -5.59 -14.59
C ARG A 59 -18.06 -6.26 -13.38
N PRO A 60 -17.70 -7.56 -13.47
CA PRO A 60 -17.01 -8.23 -12.38
C PRO A 60 -15.68 -7.57 -12.05
N ARG A 61 -15.43 -7.33 -10.76
CA ARG A 61 -14.14 -6.89 -10.25
C ARG A 61 -13.03 -7.90 -10.59
N PRO A 62 -11.85 -7.44 -11.08
CA PRO A 62 -10.70 -8.31 -11.24
C PRO A 62 -10.26 -8.98 -9.94
N ALA A 63 -9.79 -10.23 -10.02
CA ALA A 63 -9.21 -10.93 -8.88
C ALA A 63 -8.01 -10.14 -8.33
N ALA A 64 -7.96 -9.97 -7.00
CA ALA A 64 -6.92 -9.20 -6.31
C ALA A 64 -6.66 -7.79 -6.88
N SER A 65 -7.73 -7.12 -7.34
CA SER A 65 -7.69 -5.74 -7.84
C SER A 65 -6.96 -4.80 -6.87
N LEU A 66 -5.92 -4.13 -7.36
CA LEU A 66 -5.10 -3.18 -6.62
C LEU A 66 -4.46 -3.74 -5.34
N CYS A 67 -4.31 -5.06 -5.21
CA CYS A 67 -3.67 -5.66 -4.05
C CYS A 67 -2.14 -5.70 -4.20
N VAL A 68 -1.43 -5.38 -3.12
CA VAL A 68 -0.04 -5.82 -2.96
C VAL A 68 -0.04 -7.34 -2.79
N LEU A 69 0.69 -8.00 -3.67
CA LEU A 69 0.81 -9.45 -3.76
C LEU A 69 2.05 -9.98 -3.04
N GLY A 70 3.02 -9.12 -2.78
CA GLY A 70 4.30 -9.51 -2.19
C GLY A 70 5.30 -8.38 -2.21
N TRP A 71 6.54 -8.69 -1.85
CA TRP A 71 7.63 -7.74 -1.87
C TRP A 71 8.96 -8.40 -2.26
N ARG A 72 9.94 -7.59 -2.64
CA ARG A 72 11.31 -8.01 -2.95
C ARG A 72 12.31 -7.00 -2.38
N ASN A 73 13.46 -7.53 -1.99
CA ASN A 73 14.65 -6.78 -1.63
C ASN A 73 15.90 -7.50 -2.20
N GLU A 74 17.09 -7.17 -1.69
CA GLU A 74 18.35 -7.78 -2.11
C GLU A 74 18.51 -9.27 -1.72
N HIS A 75 17.78 -9.74 -0.71
CA HIS A 75 17.86 -11.10 -0.20
C HIS A 75 16.86 -12.06 -0.87
N GLY A 76 15.85 -11.55 -1.57
CA GLY A 76 14.88 -12.40 -2.27
C GLY A 76 13.55 -11.73 -2.56
N ALA A 77 12.60 -12.55 -3.03
CA ALA A 77 11.22 -12.17 -3.23
C ALA A 77 10.30 -13.01 -2.34
N TRP A 78 9.25 -12.39 -1.81
CA TRP A 78 8.23 -13.03 -1.00
C TRP A 78 6.87 -12.68 -1.52
N HIS A 79 5.98 -13.66 -1.51
CA HIS A 79 4.63 -13.55 -2.04
C HIS A 79 3.63 -13.95 -0.96
N PHE A 80 2.55 -13.19 -0.87
CA PHE A 80 1.41 -13.54 -0.04
C PHE A 80 0.62 -14.67 -0.68
N HIS A 81 0.00 -15.52 0.12
CA HIS A 81 -0.95 -16.50 -0.39
C HIS A 81 -2.27 -15.81 -0.77
N VAL A 82 -2.34 -15.29 -2.01
CA VAL A 82 -3.51 -14.61 -2.55
C VAL A 82 -4.31 -15.58 -3.45
N PRO A 83 -5.54 -15.96 -3.07
CA PRO A 83 -6.36 -16.86 -3.88
C PRO A 83 -6.59 -16.33 -5.29
N GLY A 84 -6.44 -17.19 -6.29
CA GLY A 84 -6.71 -16.86 -7.69
C GLY A 84 -5.63 -16.01 -8.39
N VAL A 85 -4.49 -15.79 -7.74
CA VAL A 85 -3.33 -15.10 -8.33
C VAL A 85 -2.14 -16.05 -8.36
N ALA A 86 -1.51 -16.18 -9.52
CA ALA A 86 -0.28 -16.96 -9.63
C ALA A 86 0.85 -16.31 -8.82
N SER A 87 1.62 -17.12 -8.12
CA SER A 87 2.80 -16.62 -7.39
C SER A 87 3.79 -15.94 -8.33
N LEU A 88 4.47 -14.93 -7.82
CA LEU A 88 5.65 -14.37 -8.47
C LEU A 88 6.71 -15.46 -8.68
N PRO A 89 7.41 -15.47 -9.83
CA PRO A 89 8.54 -16.39 -10.05
C PRO A 89 9.56 -16.28 -8.91
N ASP A 90 10.02 -17.44 -8.43
CA ASP A 90 11.04 -17.58 -7.40
C ASP A 90 10.70 -16.97 -6.02
N ALA A 91 9.46 -16.52 -5.81
CA ALA A 91 9.05 -15.93 -4.55
C ALA A 91 8.66 -16.98 -3.52
N LEU A 92 9.19 -16.84 -2.31
CA LEU A 92 8.84 -17.69 -1.17
C LEU A 92 7.52 -17.22 -0.54
N ILE A 93 6.75 -18.13 0.06
CA ILE A 93 5.54 -17.78 0.83
C ILE A 93 5.87 -17.84 2.33
N PRO A 94 6.24 -16.72 2.98
CA PRO A 94 6.67 -16.75 4.36
C PRO A 94 5.49 -17.07 5.29
N GLY A 95 5.53 -18.26 5.90
CA GLY A 95 4.56 -18.70 6.90
C GLY A 95 3.11 -18.80 6.39
N GLY A 96 2.88 -18.95 5.08
CA GLY A 96 1.54 -19.03 4.49
C GLY A 96 0.71 -17.74 4.62
N CYS A 97 1.33 -16.59 4.90
CA CYS A 97 0.62 -15.34 5.13
C CYS A 97 -0.19 -14.92 3.89
N THR A 98 -1.47 -14.61 4.05
CA THR A 98 -2.39 -14.28 2.94
C THR A 98 -2.34 -12.82 2.50
N GLY A 99 -1.57 -11.96 3.18
CA GLY A 99 -1.55 -10.51 2.93
C GLY A 99 -2.83 -9.78 3.35
N THR A 100 -3.84 -10.50 3.83
CA THR A 100 -5.03 -9.88 4.44
C THR A 100 -4.69 -9.25 5.78
N TYR A 101 -5.38 -8.17 6.16
CA TYR A 101 -5.17 -7.55 7.47
C TYR A 101 -5.35 -8.54 8.63
N ALA A 102 -6.34 -9.43 8.58
CA ALA A 102 -6.49 -10.49 9.57
C ALA A 102 -5.27 -11.45 9.59
N GLY A 103 -4.75 -11.86 8.44
CA GLY A 103 -3.53 -12.68 8.34
C GLY A 103 -2.25 -11.97 8.80
N LEU A 104 -2.25 -10.64 8.82
CA LEU A 104 -1.19 -9.79 9.36
C LEU A 104 -1.39 -9.47 10.87
N GLY A 105 -2.45 -9.97 11.51
CA GLY A 105 -2.72 -9.72 12.93
C GLY A 105 -3.61 -8.50 13.22
N HIS A 106 -4.25 -7.95 12.20
CA HIS A 106 -5.13 -6.77 12.25
C HIS A 106 -6.60 -7.08 11.86
N PRO A 107 -7.30 -8.00 12.56
CA PRO A 107 -8.67 -8.40 12.17
C PRO A 107 -9.74 -7.33 12.43
N HIS A 108 -9.45 -6.35 13.30
CA HIS A 108 -10.42 -5.34 13.73
C HIS A 108 -9.88 -3.91 13.63
N GLU A 109 -8.57 -3.72 13.82
CA GLU A 109 -7.93 -2.42 13.82
C GLU A 109 -6.60 -2.48 13.06
N LEU A 110 -6.37 -1.48 12.21
CA LEU A 110 -5.14 -1.32 11.45
C LEU A 110 -4.07 -0.59 12.25
N PRO A 111 -2.78 -0.87 12.02
CA PRO A 111 -1.72 -0.18 12.72
C PRO A 111 -1.74 1.32 12.37
N ALA A 112 -1.51 2.16 13.39
CA ALA A 112 -1.20 3.56 13.14
C ALA A 112 0.15 3.67 12.43
N LEU A 113 0.32 4.73 11.65
CA LEU A 113 1.56 5.07 10.97
C LEU A 113 1.99 6.50 11.30
N THR A 114 3.29 6.67 11.44
CA THR A 114 4.00 7.95 11.57
C THR A 114 5.13 7.99 10.53
N ASN A 115 5.73 9.15 10.28
CA ASN A 115 6.89 9.22 9.38
C ASN A 115 8.07 8.35 9.88
N ALA A 116 8.26 8.24 11.20
CA ALA A 116 9.29 7.38 11.78
C ALA A 116 9.00 5.89 11.56
N ASP A 117 7.74 5.47 11.76
CA ASP A 117 7.29 4.10 11.45
C ASP A 117 7.59 3.75 9.99
N LEU A 118 7.24 4.61 9.04
CA LEU A 118 7.49 4.37 7.62
C LEU A 118 8.98 4.21 7.28
N GLY A 119 9.85 4.98 7.94
CA GLY A 119 11.30 4.80 7.82
C GLY A 119 11.77 3.45 8.34
N HIS A 120 11.28 3.04 9.52
CA HIS A 120 11.59 1.73 10.09
C HIS A 120 11.03 0.58 9.24
N ASP A 121 9.82 0.71 8.71
CA ASP A 121 9.16 -0.31 7.90
C ASP A 121 9.97 -0.59 6.62
N VAL A 122 10.40 0.47 5.92
CA VAL A 122 11.24 0.33 4.72
C VAL A 122 12.58 -0.32 5.07
N ALA A 123 13.22 0.09 6.17
CA ALA A 123 14.50 -0.49 6.59
C ALA A 123 14.36 -1.97 7.00
N ALA A 124 13.34 -2.32 7.77
CA ALA A 124 13.08 -3.67 8.24
C ALA A 124 12.78 -4.62 7.07
N LEU A 125 11.98 -4.17 6.10
CA LEU A 125 11.64 -4.97 4.93
C LEU A 125 12.77 -5.02 3.90
N ALA A 126 13.61 -4.00 3.80
CA ALA A 126 14.82 -4.05 2.97
C ALA A 126 15.84 -5.08 3.51
N ALA A 127 15.97 -5.21 4.84
CA ALA A 127 16.88 -6.15 5.50
C ALA A 127 16.28 -7.55 5.75
N TYR A 128 15.03 -7.78 5.37
CA TYR A 128 14.37 -9.05 5.63
C TYR A 128 15.00 -10.17 4.79
N ALA A 129 15.49 -11.22 5.46
CA ALA A 129 16.19 -12.34 4.82
C ALA A 129 15.48 -13.69 5.03
N GLY A 130 14.14 -13.70 5.06
CA GLY A 130 13.35 -14.94 5.06
C GLY A 130 13.13 -15.60 6.43
N ARG A 131 13.43 -14.92 7.54
CA ARG A 131 13.05 -15.37 8.89
C ARG A 131 11.52 -15.42 9.06
N PRO A 132 10.94 -16.20 10.00
CA PRO A 132 9.50 -16.14 10.25
C PRO A 132 8.99 -14.71 10.51
N LEU A 133 7.80 -14.39 10.00
CA LEU A 133 7.16 -13.08 10.19
C LEU A 133 6.65 -12.93 11.63
N ASP A 134 7.42 -12.21 12.45
CA ASP A 134 6.97 -11.67 13.74
C ASP A 134 5.93 -10.55 13.56
N GLN A 135 5.33 -10.09 14.67
CA GLN A 135 4.28 -9.07 14.59
C GLN A 135 4.79 -7.72 14.06
N ALA A 136 6.03 -7.33 14.40
CA ALA A 136 6.60 -6.07 13.93
C ALA A 136 6.73 -6.04 12.40
N LEU A 137 7.20 -7.13 11.79
CA LEU A 137 7.25 -7.25 10.34
C LEU A 137 5.86 -7.27 9.70
N ARG A 138 4.87 -7.88 10.36
CA ARG A 138 3.48 -7.86 9.87
C ARG A 138 2.88 -6.46 9.93
N ASP A 139 3.18 -5.68 10.97
CA ASP A 139 2.78 -4.27 11.09
C ASP A 139 3.41 -3.46 9.94
N SER A 140 4.70 -3.66 9.65
CA SER A 140 5.38 -3.01 8.52
C SER A 140 4.74 -3.35 7.17
N LEU A 141 4.42 -4.63 6.93
CA LEU A 141 3.71 -5.06 5.72
C LEU A 141 2.32 -4.41 5.62
N ALA A 142 1.56 -4.39 6.72
CA ALA A 142 0.24 -3.76 6.75
C ALA A 142 0.32 -2.25 6.42
N ARG A 143 1.32 -1.55 6.97
CA ARG A 143 1.54 -0.12 6.66
C ARG A 143 1.95 0.10 5.22
N LEU A 144 2.79 -0.75 4.61
CA LEU A 144 3.10 -0.63 3.18
C LEU A 144 1.89 -0.90 2.28
N ILE A 145 1.02 -1.84 2.65
CA ILE A 145 -0.26 -2.06 1.96
C ILE A 145 -1.12 -0.79 2.04
N ILE A 146 -1.20 -0.15 3.22
CA ILE A 146 -1.92 1.11 3.40
C ILE A 146 -1.36 2.22 2.50
N VAL A 147 -0.03 2.40 2.52
CA VAL A 147 0.67 3.46 1.79
C VAL A 147 0.58 3.30 0.27
N VAL A 148 0.38 2.09 -0.23
CA VAL A 148 0.28 1.81 -1.67
C VAL A 148 -1.15 1.46 -2.07
N SER A 149 -1.63 0.26 -1.74
CA SER A 149 -2.94 -0.25 -2.16
C SER A 149 -4.09 0.63 -1.66
N GLU A 150 -4.14 0.94 -0.37
CA GLU A 150 -5.28 1.69 0.17
C GLU A 150 -5.26 3.15 -0.22
N ALA A 151 -4.08 3.76 -0.29
CA ALA A 151 -3.94 5.12 -0.80
C ALA A 151 -4.34 5.24 -2.28
N LEU A 152 -4.12 4.20 -3.10
CA LEU A 152 -4.64 4.19 -4.47
C LEU A 152 -6.16 4.23 -4.48
N ARG A 153 -6.80 3.41 -3.65
CA ARG A 153 -8.25 3.25 -3.57
C ARG A 153 -8.95 4.46 -2.96
N PHE A 154 -8.33 5.12 -1.98
CA PHE A 154 -8.97 6.15 -1.15
C PHE A 154 -8.14 7.42 -1.02
N ASP A 155 -8.69 8.56 -1.45
CA ASP A 155 -8.07 9.88 -1.26
C ASP A 155 -7.90 10.25 0.21
N SER A 156 -8.82 9.83 1.09
CA SER A 156 -8.68 10.04 2.53
C SER A 156 -7.44 9.36 3.11
N VAL A 157 -7.09 8.17 2.61
CA VAL A 157 -5.86 7.46 3.00
C VAL A 157 -4.64 8.14 2.41
N ALA A 158 -4.67 8.50 1.13
CA ALA A 158 -3.58 9.23 0.49
C ALA A 158 -3.28 10.57 1.21
N ALA A 159 -4.32 11.31 1.57
CA ALA A 159 -4.21 12.55 2.33
C ALA A 159 -3.66 12.32 3.74
N GLY A 160 -4.13 11.29 4.45
CA GLY A 160 -3.64 10.92 5.78
C GLY A 160 -2.16 10.54 5.78
N VAL A 161 -1.74 9.70 4.82
CA VAL A 161 -0.32 9.36 4.64
C VAL A 161 0.51 10.60 4.30
N ASN A 162 0.03 11.45 3.38
CA ASN A 162 0.74 12.68 3.05
C ASN A 162 0.86 13.63 4.27
N ALA A 163 -0.16 13.70 5.12
CA ALA A 163 -0.15 14.52 6.33
C ALA A 163 0.93 14.04 7.32
N VAL A 164 1.11 12.73 7.52
CA VAL A 164 2.19 12.24 8.39
C VAL A 164 3.58 12.57 7.83
N LEU A 165 3.73 12.54 6.50
CA LEU A 165 5.00 12.87 5.84
C LEU A 165 5.33 14.37 5.93
N VAL A 166 4.31 15.25 5.99
CA VAL A 166 4.52 16.71 6.02
C VAL A 166 4.60 17.26 7.43
N MET A 167 3.77 16.76 8.36
CA MET A 167 3.54 17.38 9.67
C MET A 167 4.07 16.55 10.87
N ASP A 168 4.69 15.39 10.64
CA ASP A 168 5.13 14.45 11.69
C ASP A 168 4.02 14.05 12.67
N GLY A 169 2.80 13.85 12.15
CA GLY A 169 1.67 13.35 12.93
C GLY A 169 1.57 11.82 12.95
N SER A 170 0.47 11.34 13.53
CA SER A 170 0.02 9.95 13.40
C SER A 170 -1.25 9.90 12.55
N PHE A 171 -1.34 8.87 11.73
CA PHE A 171 -2.54 8.56 10.97
C PHE A 171 -2.91 7.09 11.17
N ARG A 172 -4.21 6.81 11.28
CA ARG A 172 -4.74 5.45 11.29
C ARG A 172 -5.92 5.39 10.34
N PRO A 173 -5.86 4.58 9.26
CA PRO A 173 -7.00 4.40 8.39
C PRO A 173 -8.19 3.79 9.12
N ASN A 174 -9.39 4.21 8.75
CA ASN A 174 -10.61 3.58 9.25
C ASN A 174 -10.81 2.21 8.57
N HIS A 175 -10.66 1.15 9.36
CA HIS A 175 -10.79 -0.22 8.87
C HIS A 175 -12.18 -0.57 8.32
N VAL A 176 -13.25 0.07 8.82
CA VAL A 176 -14.61 -0.12 8.28
C VAL A 176 -14.69 0.46 6.86
N THR A 177 -14.14 1.65 6.65
CA THR A 177 -14.08 2.29 5.32
C THR A 177 -13.33 1.43 4.31
N LEU A 178 -12.17 0.89 4.67
CA LEU A 178 -11.40 0.06 3.74
C LEU A 178 -12.11 -1.24 3.37
N ARG A 179 -12.80 -1.88 4.32
CA ARG A 179 -13.58 -3.09 4.04
C ARG A 179 -14.81 -2.84 3.16
N ALA A 180 -15.31 -1.61 3.15
CA ALA A 180 -16.43 -1.20 2.31
C ALA A 180 -16.01 -0.88 0.87
N TRP A 181 -14.73 -1.04 0.50
CA TRP A 181 -14.31 -0.88 -0.89
C TRP A 181 -15.02 -1.88 -1.80
N ASP A 182 -15.84 -1.38 -2.71
CA ASP A 182 -16.56 -2.20 -3.69
C ASP A 182 -15.65 -2.77 -4.77
N GLY A 183 -14.45 -2.19 -4.94
CA GLY A 183 -13.47 -2.60 -5.94
C GLY A 183 -13.44 -1.80 -7.23
N HIS A 184 -14.33 -0.82 -7.35
CA HIS A 184 -14.58 -0.06 -8.57
C HIS A 184 -14.14 1.40 -8.46
N THR A 185 -13.86 1.89 -7.24
CA THR A 185 -13.34 3.25 -7.04
C THR A 185 -11.82 3.31 -7.00
N LEU A 186 -11.28 4.40 -7.57
CA LEU A 186 -9.89 4.82 -7.48
C LEU A 186 -9.86 6.28 -7.02
N GLY A 187 -9.19 6.56 -5.90
CA GLY A 187 -9.18 7.88 -5.27
C GLY A 187 -10.50 8.30 -4.62
N THR A 188 -11.67 7.89 -5.09
CA THR A 188 -12.94 8.37 -4.54
C THR A 188 -13.42 7.57 -3.32
N GLY A 189 -13.08 8.10 -2.15
CA GLY A 189 -13.92 8.01 -0.95
C GLY A 189 -13.94 9.41 -0.35
N ASP A 190 -15.00 10.17 -0.66
CA ASP A 190 -15.21 11.60 -0.40
C ASP A 190 -14.14 12.27 0.48
N VAL A 191 -13.40 13.22 -0.11
CA VAL A 191 -12.71 14.24 0.67
C VAL A 191 -13.79 14.95 1.46
N SER A 192 -13.86 14.70 2.77
CA SER A 192 -14.77 15.42 3.64
C SER A 192 -14.54 16.93 3.39
N PRO A 193 -15.60 17.73 3.13
CA PRO A 193 -15.46 19.15 2.79
C PRO A 193 -14.75 19.99 3.87
N TRP A 194 -14.48 19.40 5.04
CA TRP A 194 -13.69 20.00 6.11
C TRP A 194 -12.22 20.25 5.78
N HIS A 195 -11.65 19.61 4.75
CA HIS A 195 -10.24 19.81 4.36
C HIS A 195 -10.00 20.83 3.24
N GLN A 196 -11.04 21.51 2.75
CA GLN A 196 -10.90 22.57 1.73
C GLN A 196 -10.84 24.01 2.29
N ARG A 197 -10.70 24.22 3.60
CA ARG A 197 -10.55 25.61 4.10
C ARG A 197 -9.14 26.14 3.82
N PRO A 198 -8.99 27.26 3.09
CA PRO A 198 -7.70 27.93 2.99
C PRO A 198 -7.32 28.47 4.37
N LEU A 199 -6.04 28.31 4.73
CA LEU A 199 -5.48 28.93 5.93
C LEU A 199 -5.72 30.45 5.88
N PRO A 200 -6.20 31.08 6.97
CA PRO A 200 -6.32 32.53 7.01
C PRO A 200 -4.93 33.15 6.87
N ARG A 201 -4.87 34.21 6.06
CA ARG A 201 -3.69 35.06 5.88
C ARG A 201 -3.36 35.82 7.17
#